data_AF-A0A962T3N2-F1
#
_entry.id   AF-A0A962T3N2-F1
#
_cell.length_a   1.000
_cell.length_b   1.000
_cell.length_c   1.000
_cell.angle_alpha   90.00
_cell.angle_beta   90.00
_cell.angle_gamma   90.00
#
_symmetry.space_group_name_H-M   'P 1'
#
loop_
_entity.id
_entity.type
_entity.pdbx_description
1 polymer ?
#
loop_
_entity_poly.entity_id
_entity_poly.type
_entity_poly.pdbx_seq_one_letter_code
_entity_poly.pdbx_strand_id
1 'polypeptide(L)'
;MKPDNPRSDDEKSGPDRALDAVMNVRLTRFEKAQLCQEARRAGLSVSALVRRRSLGRRVPVVDAPLAMVQALRRISVLVEHLDRESARETSPVVREGAQALRRELQEILAWFSHSC
;
A
#
# COMPACT_ATOMS: atom_id res chain seq x y z
N MET A 1 54.26 16.05 -8.84
CA MET A 1 53.94 15.76 -10.24
C MET A 1 52.89 14.65 -10.24
N LYS A 2 51.66 15.03 -10.63
CA LYS A 2 50.39 14.30 -10.84
C LYS A 2 49.80 13.35 -9.77
N PRO A 3 48.48 13.45 -9.51
CA PRO A 3 47.74 12.64 -8.55
C PRO A 3 47.17 11.38 -9.22
N ASP A 4 47.19 10.24 -8.51
CA ASP A 4 46.39 9.06 -8.90
C ASP A 4 45.09 9.08 -8.10
N ASN A 5 44.06 9.62 -8.74
CA ASN A 5 42.67 9.46 -8.35
C ASN A 5 42.08 8.30 -9.15
N PRO A 6 41.81 7.13 -8.58
CA PRO A 6 40.90 6.19 -9.21
C PRO A 6 39.47 6.55 -8.80
N ARG A 7 38.82 7.26 -9.73
CA ARG A 7 37.47 6.95 -10.22
C ARG A 7 36.44 6.59 -9.15
N SER A 8 35.65 7.60 -8.76
CA SER A 8 34.18 7.55 -8.86
C SER A 8 33.52 6.18 -8.59
N ASP A 9 33.57 5.72 -7.34
CA ASP A 9 32.61 4.74 -6.84
C ASP A 9 31.32 5.45 -6.39
N ASP A 10 30.81 6.36 -7.23
CA ASP A 10 29.38 6.71 -7.27
C ASP A 10 28.61 5.55 -7.96
N GLU A 11 28.94 4.32 -7.56
CA GLU A 11 28.41 3.10 -8.16
C GLU A 11 27.08 2.75 -7.52
N LYS A 12 26.06 3.47 -8.00
CA LYS A 12 24.69 3.00 -8.15
C LYS A 12 24.12 2.28 -6.92
N SER A 13 23.55 3.07 -6.01
CA SER A 13 22.47 2.61 -5.12
C SER A 13 21.17 2.34 -5.92
N GLY A 14 21.24 1.46 -6.93
CA GLY A 14 20.10 0.98 -7.70
C GLY A 14 19.46 -0.26 -7.04
N PRO A 15 18.17 -0.54 -7.32
CA PRO A 15 17.43 -1.66 -6.73
C PRO A 15 17.86 -3.06 -7.21
N ASP A 16 18.83 -3.17 -8.13
CA ASP A 16 19.16 -4.41 -8.86
C ASP A 16 20.48 -5.10 -8.46
N ARG A 17 21.24 -4.61 -7.48
CA ARG A 17 22.43 -5.35 -7.00
C ARG A 17 21.97 -6.50 -6.08
N ALA A 18 22.24 -7.73 -6.50
CA ALA A 18 21.92 -8.92 -5.71
C ALA A 18 22.52 -8.83 -4.30
N LEU A 19 21.74 -9.17 -3.28
CA LEU A 19 22.22 -9.21 -1.89
C LEU A 19 23.11 -10.45 -1.72
N ASP A 20 24.33 -10.25 -1.23
CA ASP A 20 25.38 -11.27 -1.08
C ASP A 20 25.71 -11.61 0.39
N ALA A 21 25.22 -10.82 1.35
CA ALA A 21 25.46 -11.00 2.78
C ALA A 21 24.16 -11.08 3.60
N VAL A 22 24.23 -11.80 4.73
CA VAL A 22 23.10 -12.01 5.66
C VAL A 22 23.45 -11.49 7.05
N MET A 23 22.51 -10.78 7.68
CA MET A 23 22.58 -10.36 9.08
C MET A 23 21.57 -11.15 9.92
N ASN A 24 22.05 -11.89 10.92
CA ASN A 24 21.20 -12.63 11.85
C ASN A 24 20.92 -11.79 13.10
N VAL A 25 19.65 -11.61 13.45
CA VAL A 25 19.21 -10.82 14.62
C VAL A 25 18.45 -11.72 15.57
N ARG A 26 18.83 -11.70 16.86
CA ARG A 26 18.08 -12.39 17.93
C ARG A 26 16.92 -11.51 18.35
N LEU A 27 15.72 -12.09 18.37
CA LEU A 27 14.48 -11.42 18.72
C LEU A 27 13.69 -12.32 19.66
N THR A 28 12.97 -11.70 20.58
CA THR A 28 11.87 -12.35 21.28
C THR A 28 10.75 -12.70 20.29
N ARG A 29 9.86 -13.61 20.70
CA ARG A 29 8.68 -13.97 19.90
C ARG A 29 7.78 -12.76 19.63
N PHE A 30 7.67 -11.85 20.59
CA PHE A 30 6.84 -10.66 20.51
C PHE A 30 7.39 -9.65 19.49
N GLU A 31 8.68 -9.33 19.56
CA GLU A 31 9.34 -8.42 18.62
C GLU A 31 9.26 -8.95 17.18
N LYS A 32 9.47 -10.26 16.99
CA LYS A 32 9.30 -10.90 15.67
C LYS A 32 7.87 -10.76 15.16
N ALA A 33 6.86 -10.91 16.02
CA ALA A 33 5.45 -10.76 15.63
C ALA A 33 5.12 -9.32 15.20
N GLN A 34 5.63 -8.33 15.93
CA GLN A 34 5.48 -6.91 15.57
C GLN A 34 6.11 -6.61 14.22
N LEU A 35 7.36 -7.03 13.98
CA LEU A 35 8.04 -6.84 12.69
C LEU A 35 7.29 -7.51 11.53
N CYS A 36 6.73 -8.71 11.75
CA CYS A 36 5.89 -9.37 10.75
C CYS A 36 4.63 -8.54 10.42
N GLN A 37 3.97 -7.98 11.42
CA GLN A 37 2.77 -7.16 11.21
C GLN A 37 3.10 -5.86 10.47
N GLU A 38 4.18 -5.18 10.85
CA GLU A 38 4.62 -3.96 10.20
C GLU A 38 5.08 -4.20 8.76
N ALA A 39 5.79 -5.30 8.51
CA ALA A 39 6.21 -5.67 7.16
C ALA A 39 5.00 -5.92 6.25
N ARG A 40 3.96 -6.59 6.79
CA ARG A 40 2.67 -6.78 6.09
C ARG A 40 1.99 -5.45 5.79
N ARG A 41 1.94 -4.51 6.75
CA ARG A 41 1.35 -3.17 6.54
C ARG A 41 2.12 -2.36 5.50
N ALA A 42 3.43 -2.55 5.41
CA ALA A 42 4.28 -1.88 4.42
C ALA A 42 4.33 -2.60 3.06
N GLY A 43 3.70 -3.77 2.91
CA GLY A 43 3.82 -4.59 1.69
C GLY A 43 5.25 -5.12 1.44
N LEU A 44 6.06 -5.27 2.50
CA LEU A 44 7.46 -5.69 2.42
C LEU A 44 7.66 -7.08 3.06
N SER A 45 8.77 -7.74 2.73
CA SER A 45 9.29 -8.82 3.55
C SER A 45 9.89 -8.27 4.85
N VAL A 46 9.99 -9.11 5.89
CA VAL A 46 10.59 -8.70 7.17
C VAL A 46 12.04 -8.25 7.01
N SER A 47 12.84 -8.95 6.20
CA SER A 47 14.23 -8.56 5.91
C SER A 47 14.32 -7.24 5.14
N ALA A 48 13.41 -7.00 4.19
CA ALA A 48 13.35 -5.74 3.46
C ALA A 48 12.95 -4.57 4.37
N LEU A 49 11.99 -4.77 5.27
CA LEU A 49 11.61 -3.79 6.29
C LEU A 49 12.80 -3.42 7.19
N VAL A 50 13.45 -4.45 7.77
CA VAL A 50 14.58 -4.25 8.70
C VAL A 50 15.75 -3.58 8.00
N ARG A 51 16.12 -4.02 6.79
CA ARG A 51 17.20 -3.41 6.00
C ARG A 51 16.91 -1.95 5.66
N ARG A 52 15.67 -1.61 5.30
CA ARG A 52 15.29 -0.20 5.04
C ARG A 52 15.47 0.64 6.31
N ARG A 53 14.96 0.16 7.45
CA ARG A 53 15.10 0.87 8.73
C ARG A 53 16.55 1.03 9.17
N SER A 54 17.35 -0.04 9.11
CA SER A 54 18.75 -0.01 9.55
C SER A 54 19.63 0.92 8.70
N LEU A 55 19.26 1.12 7.44
CA LEU A 55 19.93 2.03 6.51
C LEU A 55 19.25 3.42 6.44
N GLY A 56 18.34 3.74 7.37
CA GLY A 56 17.66 5.03 7.44
C GLY A 56 16.71 5.34 6.27
N ARG A 57 16.36 4.34 5.44
CA ARG A 57 15.44 4.51 4.31
C ARG A 57 14.00 4.53 4.80
N ARG A 58 13.18 5.41 4.23
CA ARG A 58 11.75 5.51 4.56
C ARG A 58 11.04 4.17 4.31
N VAL A 59 10.25 3.75 5.29
CA VAL A 59 9.34 2.61 5.15
C VAL A 59 8.00 3.17 4.64
N PRO A 60 7.53 2.78 3.45
CA PRO A 60 6.23 3.19 2.96
C PRO A 60 5.16 2.60 3.88
N VAL A 61 4.24 3.44 4.34
CA VAL A 61 3.04 3.00 5.05
C VAL A 61 1.96 2.87 3.99
N VAL A 62 1.55 1.65 3.67
CA VAL A 62 0.40 1.42 2.79
C VAL A 62 -0.83 1.39 3.69
N ASP A 63 -1.41 2.57 3.92
CA ASP A 63 -2.52 2.75 4.86
C ASP A 63 -3.88 2.44 4.21
N ALA A 64 -3.98 1.26 3.61
CA ALA A 64 -5.25 0.69 3.20
C ALA A 64 -5.20 -0.81 3.45
N PRO A 65 -5.88 -1.32 4.50
CA PRO A 65 -6.11 -2.74 4.61
C PRO A 65 -6.76 -3.19 3.32
N LEU A 66 -6.15 -4.10 2.58
CA LEU A 66 -6.71 -4.65 1.34
C LEU A 66 -8.19 -5.11 1.53
N ALA A 67 -8.53 -5.54 2.74
CA ALA A 67 -9.89 -5.85 3.18
C ALA A 67 -10.85 -4.65 3.14
N MET A 68 -10.39 -3.44 3.49
CA MET A 68 -11.16 -2.19 3.40
C MET A 68 -11.45 -1.83 1.94
N VAL A 69 -10.43 -1.91 1.07
CA VAL A 69 -10.61 -1.68 -0.38
C VAL A 69 -11.60 -2.68 -0.97
N GLN A 70 -11.49 -3.96 -0.58
CA GLN A 70 -12.44 -4.99 -1.00
C GLN A 70 -13.84 -4.81 -0.44
N ALA A 71 -13.99 -4.28 0.77
CA ALA A 71 -15.27 -3.95 1.37
C ALA A 71 -15.93 -2.79 0.62
N LEU A 72 -15.19 -1.72 0.33
CA LEU A 72 -15.67 -0.57 -0.43
C LEU A 72 -16.10 -0.96 -1.86
N ARG A 73 -15.35 -1.84 -2.53
CA ARG A 73 -15.76 -2.38 -3.84
C ARG A 73 -17.06 -3.17 -3.78
N ARG A 74 -17.25 -4.00 -2.76
CA ARG A 74 -18.50 -4.75 -2.54
C ARG A 74 -19.69 -3.83 -2.31
N ILE A 75 -19.52 -2.81 -1.47
CA ILE A 75 -20.55 -1.79 -1.24
C ILE A 75 -20.89 -1.07 -2.55
N SER A 76 -19.89 -0.70 -3.34
CA SER A 76 -20.11 -0.01 -4.63
C SER A 76 -20.97 -0.85 -5.58
N VAL A 77 -20.71 -2.16 -5.69
CA VAL A 77 -21.52 -3.07 -6.53
C VAL A 77 -22.96 -3.19 -6.02
N LEU A 78 -23.17 -3.26 -4.71
CA LEU A 78 -24.52 -3.30 -4.12
C LEU A 78 -25.31 -2.02 -4.42
N VAL A 79 -24.63 -0.87 -4.37
CA VAL A 79 -25.23 0.44 -4.69
C VAL A 79 -25.62 0.52 -6.16
N GLU A 80 -24.79 0.01 -7.07
CA GLU A 80 -25.16 -0.07 -8.49
C GLU A 80 -26.36 -0.98 -8.74
N HIS A 81 -26.50 -2.07 -7.99
CA HIS A 81 -27.66 -2.93 -8.07
C HIS A 81 -28.93 -2.22 -7.59
N LEU A 82 -28.86 -1.53 -6.46
CA LEU A 82 -29.96 -0.72 -5.94
C LEU A 82 -30.35 0.41 -6.89
N ASP A 83 -29.39 1.09 -7.53
CA ASP A 83 -29.66 2.12 -8.56
C ASP A 83 -30.38 1.52 -9.78
N ARG A 84 -29.97 0.32 -10.23
CA ARG A 84 -30.64 -0.37 -11.35
C ARG A 84 -32.04 -0.87 -10.99
N GLU A 85 -32.27 -1.34 -9.77
CA GLU A 85 -33.59 -1.78 -9.30
C GLU A 85 -34.53 -0.59 -9.05
N SER A 86 -34.03 0.48 -8.43
CA SER A 86 -34.76 1.74 -8.26
C SER A 86 -34.90 2.57 -9.54
N ALA A 87 -34.23 2.19 -10.64
CA ALA A 87 -34.59 2.68 -11.96
C ALA A 87 -35.82 1.97 -12.54
N ARG A 88 -36.14 0.76 -12.05
CA ARG A 88 -37.34 -0.01 -12.43
C ARG A 88 -38.54 0.34 -11.56
N GLU A 89 -38.33 0.64 -10.29
CA GLU A 89 -39.34 1.17 -9.37
C GLU A 89 -39.26 2.70 -9.32
N THR A 90 -40.35 3.42 -9.59
CA THR A 90 -40.37 4.89 -9.79
C THR A 90 -40.10 5.74 -8.53
N SER A 91 -39.26 5.30 -7.60
CA SER A 91 -38.90 6.10 -6.41
C SER A 91 -37.67 6.97 -6.69
N PRO A 92 -37.84 8.27 -6.99
CA PRO A 92 -36.71 9.17 -7.27
C PRO A 92 -35.75 9.32 -6.07
N VAL A 93 -36.26 9.23 -4.85
CA VAL A 93 -35.48 9.38 -3.61
C VAL A 93 -34.46 8.26 -3.43
N VAL A 94 -34.84 7.01 -3.74
CA VAL A 94 -33.94 5.85 -3.60
C VAL A 94 -32.82 5.91 -4.63
N ARG A 95 -33.15 6.33 -5.85
CA ARG A 95 -32.20 6.53 -6.95
C ARG A 95 -31.19 7.64 -6.65
N GLU A 96 -31.66 8.79 -6.16
CA GLU A 96 -30.76 9.90 -5.77
C GLU A 96 -29.80 9.49 -4.64
N GLY A 97 -30.29 8.75 -3.62
CA GLY A 97 -29.46 8.23 -2.54
C GLY A 97 -28.38 7.25 -3.02
N ALA A 98 -28.73 6.34 -3.93
CA ALA A 98 -27.77 5.39 -4.52
C ALA A 98 -26.70 6.13 -5.34
N GLN A 99 -27.08 7.13 -6.13
CA GLN A 99 -26.13 7.91 -6.93
C GLN A 99 -25.20 8.78 -6.07
N ALA A 100 -25.70 9.34 -4.96
CA ALA A 100 -24.87 10.06 -4.00
C ALA A 100 -23.83 9.14 -3.35
N LEU A 101 -24.26 7.97 -2.86
CA LEU A 101 -23.36 7.01 -2.25
C LEU A 101 -22.31 6.46 -3.24
N ARG A 102 -22.69 6.25 -4.50
CA ARG A 102 -21.75 5.82 -5.55
C ARG A 102 -20.66 6.88 -5.79
N ARG A 103 -21.01 8.17 -5.79
CA ARG A 103 -20.05 9.28 -5.97
C ARG A 103 -19.01 9.31 -4.86
N GLU A 104 -19.46 9.29 -3.60
CA GLU A 104 -18.58 9.27 -2.42
C GLU A 104 -17.61 8.07 -2.45
N LEU A 105 -18.12 6.89 -2.80
CA LEU A 105 -17.28 5.68 -2.93
C LEU A 105 -16.27 5.82 -4.08
N GLN A 106 -16.66 6.41 -5.20
CA GLN A 106 -15.75 6.67 -6.33
C GLN A 106 -14.67 7.69 -5.97
N GLU A 107 -14.98 8.75 -5.23
CA GLU A 107 -14.02 9.73 -4.76
C GLU A 107 -13.01 9.11 -3.80
N ILE A 108 -13.48 8.31 -2.84
CA ILE A 108 -12.62 7.56 -1.93
C ILE A 108 -11.71 6.60 -2.71
N LEU A 109 -12.26 5.83 -3.66
CA LEU A 109 -11.47 4.91 -4.50
C LEU A 109 -10.47 5.64 -5.41
N ALA A 110 -10.83 6.81 -5.94
CA ALA A 110 -9.96 7.65 -6.75
C ALA A 110 -8.84 8.27 -5.91
N TRP A 111 -9.12 8.69 -4.68
CA TRP A 111 -8.10 9.14 -3.74
C TRP A 111 -7.07 8.03 -3.47
N PHE A 112 -7.52 6.76 -3.34
CA PHE A 112 -6.62 5.61 -3.22
C PHE A 112 -5.79 5.33 -4.49
N SER A 113 -6.27 5.68 -5.68
CA SER A 113 -5.52 5.47 -6.93
C SER A 113 -4.42 6.53 -7.16
N HIS A 114 -4.59 7.74 -6.63
CA HIS A 114 -3.59 8.83 -6.75
C HIS A 114 -2.57 8.87 -5.62
N SER A 115 -2.83 8.14 -4.52
CA SER A 115 -1.96 8.08 -3.34
C SER A 115 -1.07 6.82 -3.29
N CYS A 116 -1.06 6.01 -4.37
CA CYS A 116 -0.15 4.88 -4.58
C CYS A 116 1.03 5.29 -5.47
#